data_AF-A0A4R8BGX8-F1
#
_entry.id   AF-A0A4R8BGX8-F1
#
_cell.length_a   1.000
_cell.length_b   1.000
_cell.length_c   1.000
_cell.angle_alpha   90.00
_cell.angle_beta   90.00
_cell.angle_gamma   90.00
#
_symmetry.space_group_name_H-M   'P 1'
#
loop_
_entity.id
_entity.type
_entity.pdbx_description
1 polymer ?
#
loop_
_entity_poly.entity_id
_entity_poly.type
_entity_poly.pdbx_seq_one_letter_code
_entity_poly.pdbx_strand_id
1 'polypeptide(L)'
;MKKILLLTVILMGLSCSTTQNSSENWVGKTKQNFIKNWGPAIRTLDDEKSGEILIYADQVYANNNRHSSSESSDSNYWNYTYVYVNKEGKIASLRKEKQVFPPQQINAVDLLGKNSISAK
;
A
#
# COMPACT_ATOMS: atom_id res chain seq x y z
N MET A 1 -30.39 -26.02 39.14
CA MET A 1 -29.26 -25.10 38.92
C MET A 1 -28.30 -25.69 37.89
N LYS A 2 -28.56 -25.51 36.58
CA LYS A 2 -27.70 -25.99 35.46
C LYS A 2 -27.88 -25.14 34.17
N LYS A 3 -28.34 -23.89 34.29
CA LYS A 3 -28.64 -23.04 33.11
C LYS A 3 -27.73 -21.81 32.96
N ILE A 4 -26.78 -21.61 33.87
CA ILE A 4 -25.92 -20.41 33.88
C ILE A 4 -24.60 -20.65 33.14
N LEU A 5 -24.23 -21.91 32.87
CA LEU A 5 -22.92 -22.27 32.31
C LEU A 5 -22.81 -22.11 30.78
N LEU A 6 -23.90 -21.78 30.09
CA LEU A 6 -23.93 -21.70 28.62
C LEU A 6 -23.77 -20.27 28.08
N LEU A 7 -23.90 -19.24 28.94
CA LEU A 7 -23.80 -17.84 28.51
C LEU A 7 -22.36 -17.32 28.43
N THR A 8 -21.41 -17.97 29.10
CA THR A 8 -20.02 -17.49 29.22
C THR A 8 -19.14 -17.76 28.01
N VAL A 9 -19.56 -18.65 27.08
CA VAL A 9 -18.75 -19.02 25.91
C VAL A 9 -18.93 -18.03 24.74
N ILE A 10 -20.02 -17.27 24.70
CA ILE A 10 -20.33 -16.37 23.58
C ILE A 10 -19.60 -15.01 23.71
N LEU A 11 -19.12 -14.63 24.89
CA LEU A 11 -18.44 -13.35 25.13
C LEU A 11 -16.95 -13.30 24.74
N MET A 12 -16.34 -14.41 24.31
CA MET A 12 -14.90 -14.45 23.99
C MET A 12 -14.55 -14.16 22.52
N GLY A 13 -15.53 -13.77 21.68
CA GLY A 13 -15.36 -13.70 20.23
C GLY A 13 -14.98 -12.33 19.61
N LEU A 14 -14.82 -11.24 20.36
CA LEU A 14 -14.82 -9.89 19.76
C LEU A 14 -13.54 -9.04 19.90
N SER A 15 -12.40 -9.60 20.30
CA SER A 15 -11.14 -8.83 20.34
C SER A 15 -10.07 -9.42 19.45
N CYS A 16 -10.28 -9.35 18.13
CA CYS A 16 -9.21 -9.34 17.14
C CYS A 16 -8.96 -7.88 16.72
N SER A 17 -8.43 -7.07 17.62
CA SER A 17 -7.85 -5.78 17.24
C SER A 17 -6.33 -5.95 17.17
N THR A 18 -5.82 -6.31 16.01
CA THR A 18 -4.42 -6.08 15.68
C THR A 18 -4.24 -4.57 15.59
N THR A 19 -3.79 -3.95 16.68
CA THR A 19 -3.28 -2.58 16.65
C THR A 19 -1.91 -2.64 15.98
N GLN A 20 -1.90 -2.59 14.65
CA GLN A 20 -0.66 -2.41 13.91
C GLN A 20 -0.17 -0.98 14.15
N ASN A 21 1.09 -0.90 14.58
CA ASN A 21 1.83 0.29 14.97
C ASN A 21 1.47 1.52 14.15
N SER A 22 1.23 2.62 14.85
CA SER A 22 0.88 3.94 14.32
C SER A 22 1.95 4.49 13.37
N SER A 23 1.87 4.09 12.10
CA SER A 23 2.24 4.91 10.96
C SER A 23 0.92 5.23 10.24
N GLU A 24 0.42 6.45 10.40
CA GLU A 24 -0.80 7.03 9.80
C GLU A 24 -1.69 6.03 9.04
N ASN A 25 -2.72 5.51 9.71
CA ASN A 25 -3.70 4.67 9.03
C ASN A 25 -4.47 5.52 8.01
N TRP A 26 -4.07 5.42 6.75
CA TRP A 26 -4.67 6.14 5.63
C TRP A 26 -5.96 5.49 5.13
N VAL A 27 -6.18 4.21 5.41
CA VAL A 27 -7.36 3.47 4.96
C VAL A 27 -8.63 4.13 5.49
N GLY A 28 -9.60 4.36 4.61
CA GLY A 28 -10.85 5.03 4.89
C GLY A 28 -10.79 6.56 4.89
N LYS A 29 -9.60 7.18 4.89
CA LYS A 29 -9.46 8.63 4.70
C LYS A 29 -9.72 9.01 3.25
N THR A 30 -10.15 10.24 3.02
CA THR A 30 -10.40 10.76 1.67
C THR A 30 -9.09 10.95 0.89
N LYS A 31 -9.13 10.74 -0.43
CA LYS A 31 -8.03 11.08 -1.36
C LYS A 31 -7.51 12.50 -1.17
N GLN A 32 -8.40 13.48 -1.02
CA GLN A 32 -8.01 14.88 -0.86
C GLN A 32 -7.15 15.10 0.39
N ASN A 33 -7.53 14.50 1.52
CA ASN A 33 -6.72 14.53 2.74
C ASN A 33 -5.36 13.86 2.52
N PHE A 34 -5.32 12.70 1.85
CA PHE A 34 -4.07 12.03 1.52
C PHE A 34 -3.15 12.94 0.70
N ILE A 35 -3.63 13.48 -0.43
CA ILE A 35 -2.86 14.36 -1.33
C ILE A 35 -2.40 15.64 -0.60
N LYS A 36 -3.20 16.18 0.33
CA LYS A 36 -2.79 17.36 1.13
C LYS A 36 -1.55 17.08 1.99
N ASN A 37 -1.38 15.84 2.47
CA ASN A 37 -0.26 15.46 3.34
C ASN A 37 0.93 14.90 2.53
N TRP A 38 0.67 14.12 1.48
CA TRP A 38 1.70 13.45 0.68
C TRP A 38 2.16 14.25 -0.54
N GLY A 39 1.44 15.30 -0.90
CA GLY A 39 1.62 16.01 -2.16
C GLY A 39 0.87 15.35 -3.33
N PRO A 40 0.96 15.93 -4.54
CA PRO A 40 0.36 15.36 -5.74
C PRO A 40 1.06 14.06 -6.13
N ALA A 41 0.29 13.10 -6.64
CA ALA A 41 0.84 11.88 -7.21
C ALA A 41 1.58 12.17 -8.52
N ILE A 42 2.62 11.40 -8.83
CA ILE A 42 3.36 11.50 -10.09
C ILE A 42 2.47 11.06 -11.25
N ARG A 43 1.65 10.03 -11.01
CA ARG A 43 0.64 9.55 -11.95
C ARG A 43 -0.61 9.10 -11.21
N THR A 44 -1.75 9.28 -11.86
CA THR A 44 -3.03 8.67 -11.47
C THR A 44 -3.48 7.78 -12.60
N LEU A 45 -3.87 6.55 -12.27
CA LEU A 45 -4.48 5.61 -13.21
C LEU A 45 -5.93 5.39 -12.79
N ASP A 46 -6.85 5.61 -13.71
CA ASP A 46 -8.27 5.35 -13.48
C ASP A 46 -8.58 3.89 -13.83
N ASP A 47 -9.30 3.21 -12.95
CA ASP A 47 -9.94 1.94 -13.21
C ASP A 47 -11.44 2.14 -13.00
N GLU A 48 -12.16 2.38 -14.10
CA GLU A 48 -13.60 2.59 -14.15
C GLU A 48 -14.41 1.56 -13.31
N LYS A 49 -13.83 0.37 -13.07
CA LYS A 49 -14.44 -0.70 -12.28
C LYS A 49 -14.12 -0.66 -10.79
N SER A 50 -12.93 -0.22 -10.37
CA SER A 50 -12.49 -0.33 -8.96
C SER A 50 -12.14 0.99 -8.27
N GLY A 51 -12.05 2.10 -9.03
CA GLY A 51 -11.69 3.42 -8.53
C GLY A 51 -10.42 3.93 -9.21
N GLU A 52 -9.46 4.45 -8.46
CA GLU A 52 -8.24 5.03 -9.04
C GLU A 52 -7.00 4.59 -8.24
N ILE A 53 -5.84 4.59 -8.91
CA ILE A 53 -4.55 4.27 -8.32
C ILE A 53 -3.67 5.50 -8.40
N LEU A 54 -3.28 6.04 -7.25
CA LEU A 54 -2.28 7.11 -7.15
C LEU A 54 -0.89 6.47 -7.05
N ILE A 55 0.04 6.95 -7.87
CA ILE A 55 1.40 6.42 -7.94
C ILE A 55 2.38 7.48 -7.45
N TYR A 56 3.10 7.14 -6.37
CA TYR A 56 4.24 7.88 -5.85
C TYR A 56 5.50 7.05 -6.06
N ALA A 57 6.60 7.69 -6.44
CA ALA A 57 7.85 7.00 -6.70
C ALA A 57 9.05 7.90 -6.46
N ASP A 58 9.99 7.43 -5.64
CA ASP A 58 11.23 8.13 -5.34
C ASP A 58 12.41 7.35 -5.93
N GLN A 59 13.23 8.04 -6.74
CA GLN A 59 14.45 7.45 -7.28
C GLN A 59 15.53 7.41 -6.20
N VAL A 60 16.13 6.23 -6.02
CA VAL A 60 17.28 6.01 -5.16
C VAL A 60 18.49 5.73 -6.02
N TYR A 61 19.47 6.63 -5.93
CA TYR A 61 20.77 6.46 -6.55
C TYR A 61 21.71 5.74 -5.59
N ALA A 62 22.37 4.70 -6.07
CA ALA A 62 23.40 4.05 -5.30
C ALA A 62 24.61 4.99 -5.18
N ASN A 63 25.12 5.16 -3.96
CA ASN A 63 26.30 5.99 -3.72
C ASN A 63 27.57 5.15 -3.92
N ASN A 64 28.32 5.47 -4.97
CA ASN A 64 29.53 4.76 -5.41
C ASN A 64 30.74 5.02 -4.50
N ASN A 65 30.60 5.81 -3.43
CA ASN A 65 31.72 6.33 -2.65
C ASN A 65 32.18 5.36 -1.55
N ARG A 66 32.42 4.10 -1.90
CA ARG A 66 33.08 3.12 -1.02
C ARG A 66 34.30 2.53 -1.73
N HIS A 67 35.47 3.02 -1.35
CA HIS A 67 36.70 2.25 -1.41
C HIS A 67 36.47 0.90 -0.70
N SER A 68 37.00 -0.16 -1.29
CA SER A 68 37.09 -1.55 -0.77
C SER A 68 36.08 -2.54 -1.36
N SER A 69 36.53 -3.21 -2.43
CA SER A 69 36.52 -4.67 -2.62
C SER A 69 35.32 -5.45 -2.07
N SER A 70 34.18 -5.33 -2.72
CA SER A 70 33.23 -6.42 -2.91
C SER A 70 32.20 -5.96 -3.94
N GLU A 71 32.12 -6.67 -5.06
CA GLU A 71 31.13 -6.45 -6.10
C GLU A 71 29.73 -6.44 -5.48
N SER A 72 29.13 -5.26 -5.38
CA SER A 72 27.71 -5.11 -5.10
C SER A 72 27.24 -4.00 -6.02
N SER A 73 26.76 -4.42 -7.18
CA SER A 73 25.97 -3.61 -8.10
C SER A 73 24.69 -3.17 -7.39
N ASP A 74 24.80 -2.19 -6.50
CA ASP A 74 23.64 -1.39 -6.11
C ASP A 74 23.28 -0.58 -7.37
N SER A 75 22.39 -1.15 -8.19
CA SER A 75 21.84 -0.45 -9.34
C SER A 75 20.82 0.58 -8.85
N ASN A 76 20.69 1.68 -9.59
CA ASN A 76 19.66 2.69 -9.30
C ASN A 76 18.28 2.01 -9.30
N TYR A 77 17.48 2.29 -8.26
CA TYR A 77 16.15 1.73 -8.12
C TYR A 77 15.13 2.80 -7.73
N TRP A 78 13.86 2.44 -7.76
CA TRP A 78 12.74 3.30 -7.42
C TRP A 78 11.94 2.67 -6.27
N ASN A 79 11.65 3.46 -5.24
CA ASN A 79 10.70 3.08 -4.19
C ASN A 79 9.31 3.56 -4.60
N TYR A 80 8.41 2.63 -4.89
CA TYR A 80 7.03 2.93 -5.23
C TYR A 80 6.11 2.82 -4.02
N THR A 81 5.14 3.75 -3.95
CA THR A 81 3.95 3.63 -3.13
C THR A 81 2.72 3.78 -4.03
N TYR A 82 1.97 2.69 -4.20
CA TYR A 82 0.67 2.68 -4.85
C TYR A 82 -0.40 2.87 -3.79
N VAL A 83 -1.30 3.82 -4.05
CA VAL A 83 -2.42 4.11 -3.17
C VAL A 83 -3.69 3.84 -3.96
N TYR A 84 -4.41 2.81 -3.55
CA TYR A 84 -5.67 2.42 -4.16
C TYR A 84 -6.78 3.22 -3.51
N VAL A 85 -7.56 3.92 -4.32
CA VAL A 85 -8.71 4.73 -3.90
C VAL A 85 -9.95 4.09 -4.50
N ASN A 86 -10.97 3.87 -3.67
CA ASN A 86 -12.23 3.31 -4.12
C ASN A 86 -13.11 4.35 -4.83
N LYS A 87 -14.25 3.92 -5.36
CA LYS A 87 -15.21 4.80 -6.06
C LYS A 87 -15.79 5.92 -5.19
N GLU A 88 -15.80 5.73 -3.87
CA GLU A 88 -16.21 6.76 -2.92
C GLU A 88 -15.12 7.81 -2.65
N GLY A 89 -13.96 7.71 -3.31
CA GLY A 89 -12.84 8.64 -3.15
C GLY A 89 -12.08 8.47 -1.84
N LYS A 90 -12.15 7.28 -1.22
CA LYS A 90 -11.44 6.93 0.02
C LYS A 90 -10.30 5.95 -0.25
N ILE A 91 -9.24 6.05 0.51
CA ILE A 91 -8.11 5.12 0.41
C ILE A 91 -8.58 3.73 0.85
N ALA A 92 -8.50 2.76 -0.06
CA ALA A 92 -8.83 1.36 0.19
C ALA A 92 -7.62 0.60 0.72
N SER A 93 -6.44 0.80 0.13
CA SER A 93 -5.20 0.13 0.53
C SER A 93 -3.96 0.86 0.00
N LEU A 94 -2.80 0.49 0.54
CA LEU A 94 -1.50 0.95 0.09
C LEU A 94 -0.59 -0.25 -0.19
N ARG A 95 0.17 -0.20 -1.28
CA ARG A 95 1.19 -1.19 -1.63
C ARG A 95 2.52 -0.48 -1.85
N LYS A 96 3.57 -0.98 -1.21
CA LYS A 96 4.94 -0.49 -1.40
C LYS A 96 5.78 -1.56 -2.07
N GLU A 97 6.57 -1.19 -3.07
CA GLU A 97 7.49 -2.11 -3.74
C GLU A 97 8.71 -1.37 -4.30
N LYS A 98 9.77 -2.12 -4.59
CA LYS A 98 10.94 -1.59 -5.28
C LYS A 98 10.93 -2.05 -6.73
N GLN A 99 11.25 -1.15 -7.66
CA GLN A 99 11.39 -1.49 -9.08
C GLN A 99 12.64 -0.85 -9.66
N VAL A 100 13.13 -1.41 -10.76
CA VAL A 100 14.30 -0.90 -11.50
C VAL A 100 13.92 0.00 -12.68
N PHE A 101 12.62 0.16 -12.96
CA PHE A 101 12.10 0.99 -14.03
C PHE A 101 11.39 2.25 -13.50
N PRO A 102 11.36 3.34 -14.29
CA PRO A 102 10.76 4.59 -13.87
C PRO A 102 9.23 4.62 -14.06
N PRO A 103 8.50 5.55 -13.41
CA PRO A 103 7.03 5.50 -13.31
C PRO A 103 6.28 5.58 -14.65
N GLN A 104 6.95 6.11 -15.68
CA GLN A 104 6.44 6.23 -17.04
C GLN A 104 6.22 4.85 -17.70
N GLN A 105 6.94 3.81 -17.25
CA GLN A 105 6.83 2.46 -17.81
C GLN A 105 5.72 1.63 -17.17
N ILE A 106 5.03 2.15 -16.13
CA ILE A 106 3.94 1.43 -15.47
C ILE A 106 2.67 1.46 -16.33
N ASN A 107 2.10 0.28 -16.58
CA ASN A 107 0.77 0.12 -17.15
C ASN A 107 -0.27 -0.22 -16.07
N ALA A 108 -1.47 0.35 -16.18
CA ALA A 108 -2.60 0.05 -15.30
C ALA A 108 -2.95 -1.45 -15.30
N VAL A 109 -2.86 -2.10 -16.47
CA VAL A 109 -3.16 -3.53 -16.63
C VAL A 109 -2.28 -4.40 -15.73
N ASP A 110 -0.98 -4.07 -15.61
CA ASP A 110 -0.04 -4.84 -14.81
C ASP A 110 -0.28 -4.70 -13.30
N LEU A 111 -0.81 -3.55 -12.88
CA LEU A 111 -1.14 -3.29 -11.47
C LEU A 111 -2.45 -3.93 -11.04
N LEU A 112 -3.44 -3.94 -11.93
CA LEU A 112 -4.76 -4.53 -11.69
C LEU A 112 -4.71 -6.06 -11.79
N GLY A 113 -3.92 -6.60 -12.73
CA GLY A 113 -3.76 -8.04 -12.94
C GLY A 113 -3.07 -8.78 -11.79
N LYS A 114 -2.25 -8.08 -10.99
CA LYS A 114 -1.53 -8.67 -9.85
C LYS A 114 -2.34 -8.74 -8.54
N ASN A 115 -3.54 -8.13 -8.49
CA ASN A 115 -4.38 -8.08 -7.29
C ASN A 115 -5.59 -9.04 -7.31
N SER A 116 -5.64 -10.00 -8.23
CA SER A 116 -6.64 -11.10 -8.15
C SER A 116 -6.32 -12.14 -7.07
N ILE A 117 -5.21 -12.00 -6.32
CA ILE A 117 -4.90 -12.85 -5.17
C ILE A 117 -5.23 -12.09 -3.88
N SER A 118 -6.54 -11.90 -3.65
CA SER A 118 -7.08 -11.70 -2.31
C SER A 118 -7.38 -13.08 -1.73
N ALA A 119 -6.73 -13.38 -0.60
CA ALA A 119 -7.17 -14.24 0.49
C ALA A 119 -7.81 -15.61 0.13
N LYS A 120 -7.09 -16.69 0.46
CA LYS A 120 -7.72 -17.93 0.91
C LYS A 120 -7.34 -18.15 2.37
#